data_AF-A0A2N4SQV9-F1
#
_entry.id   AF-A0A2N4SQV9-F1
#
_cell.length_a   1.000
_cell.length_b   1.000
_cell.length_c   1.000
_cell.angle_alpha   90.00
_cell.angle_beta   90.00
_cell.angle_gamma   90.00
#
_symmetry.space_group_name_H-M   'P 1'
#
loop_
_entity.id
_entity.type
_entity.pdbx_description
1 polymer ?
#
loop_
_entity_poly.entity_id
_entity_poly.type
_entity_poly.pdbx_seq_one_letter_code
_entity_poly.pdbx_strand_id
1 'polypeptide(L)'
;MTAIQAITRTVWFAPTKRRHYMSPRAAAHAEASARIEKKYPTEKSESESGVCYDPGYHWREDQRLLKVHARLARLLLAALRRSA
;
A
#
# COMPACT_ATOMS: atom_id res chain seq x y z
N MET A 1 19.96 8.26 -35.60
CA MET A 1 18.60 7.93 -35.11
C MET A 1 18.66 7.82 -33.60
N THR A 2 17.90 8.63 -32.86
CA THR A 2 17.83 8.52 -31.39
C THR A 2 16.91 7.36 -31.02
N ALA A 3 17.43 6.36 -30.31
CA ALA A 3 16.72 5.13 -29.97
C ALA A 3 15.61 5.29 -28.90
N ILE A 4 15.46 6.49 -28.33
CA ILE A 4 14.60 6.77 -27.17
C ILE A 4 13.36 7.54 -27.65
N GLN A 5 12.18 7.11 -27.22
CA GLN A 5 10.89 7.71 -27.56
C GLN A 5 10.09 8.02 -26.29
N ALA A 6 9.44 9.18 -26.26
CA ALA A 6 8.49 9.54 -25.21
C ALA A 6 7.13 8.88 -25.49
N ILE A 7 6.55 8.25 -24.47
CA ILE A 7 5.26 7.55 -24.57
C ILE A 7 4.35 7.97 -23.41
N THR A 8 3.10 8.27 -23.72
CA THR A 8 2.07 8.55 -22.73
C THR A 8 1.46 7.25 -22.24
N ARG A 9 1.35 7.08 -20.91
CA ARG A 9 0.76 5.89 -20.29
C ARG A 9 -0.23 6.26 -19.20
N THR A 10 -1.32 5.52 -19.11
CA THR A 10 -2.27 5.63 -18.00
C THR A 10 -1.61 5.20 -16.70
N VAL A 11 -1.68 6.06 -15.70
CA VAL A 11 -1.20 5.83 -14.34
C VAL A 11 -2.34 6.02 -13.35
N TRP A 12 -2.26 5.32 -12.22
CA TRP A 12 -3.27 5.36 -11.16
C TRP A 12 -2.67 5.98 -9.91
N PHE A 13 -3.27 7.06 -9.43
CA PHE A 13 -2.84 7.78 -8.23
C PHE A 13 -3.51 7.23 -6.97
N ALA A 14 -2.71 6.90 -5.96
CA ALA A 14 -3.20 6.55 -4.62
C ALA A 14 -3.08 7.78 -3.69
N PRO A 15 -4.19 8.42 -3.28
CA PRO A 15 -4.13 9.70 -2.57
C PRO A 15 -3.55 9.60 -1.16
N THR A 16 -3.86 8.54 -0.41
CA THR A 16 -3.35 8.38 0.97
C THR A 16 -1.87 8.03 0.96
N LYS A 17 -1.42 7.17 0.02
CA LYS A 17 0.02 6.86 -0.13
C LYS A 17 0.80 7.96 -0.88
N ARG A 18 0.11 8.89 -1.55
CA ARG A 18 0.65 9.99 -2.36
C ARG A 18 1.62 9.50 -3.45
N ARG A 19 1.28 8.40 -4.13
CA ARG A 19 2.14 7.78 -5.16
C ARG A 19 1.35 7.32 -6.38
N HIS A 20 1.99 7.37 -7.55
CA HIS A 20 1.46 6.86 -8.80
C HIS A 20 1.89 5.41 -9.04
N TYR A 21 1.00 4.63 -9.64
CA TYR A 21 1.19 3.23 -9.94
C TYR A 21 0.88 2.95 -11.41
N MET A 22 1.57 1.94 -11.96
CA MET A 22 1.39 1.47 -13.33
C MET A 22 0.29 0.42 -13.48
N SER A 23 -0.39 0.06 -12.38
CA SER A 23 -1.54 -0.82 -12.41
C SER A 23 -2.61 -0.38 -11.39
N PRO A 24 -3.91 -0.54 -11.72
CA PRO A 24 -5.00 -0.17 -10.82
C PRO A 24 -5.01 -1.06 -9.57
N ARG A 25 -4.61 -2.33 -9.72
CA ARG A 25 -4.52 -3.27 -8.59
C ARG A 25 -3.43 -2.85 -7.61
N ALA A 26 -2.24 -2.45 -8.09
CA ALA A 26 -1.17 -1.97 -7.22
C ALA A 26 -1.59 -0.68 -6.49
N ALA A 27 -2.24 0.25 -7.19
CA ALA A 27 -2.78 1.47 -6.56
C ALA A 27 -3.77 1.14 -5.45
N ALA A 28 -4.72 0.23 -5.68
CA ALA A 28 -5.71 -0.17 -4.68
C ALA A 28 -5.09 -0.83 -3.44
N HIS A 29 -4.09 -1.70 -3.62
CA HIS A 29 -3.37 -2.31 -2.49
C HIS A 29 -2.55 -1.30 -1.70
N ALA A 30 -1.85 -0.39 -2.39
CA ALA A 30 -1.07 0.65 -1.74
C ALA A 30 -1.95 1.62 -0.95
N GLU A 31 -3.09 2.01 -1.52
CA GLU A 31 -4.07 2.86 -0.85
C GLU A 31 -4.69 2.15 0.37
N ALA A 32 -5.05 0.87 0.24
CA ALA A 32 -5.56 0.08 1.36
C ALA A 32 -4.52 -0.04 2.49
N SER A 33 -3.26 -0.32 2.14
CA SER A 33 -2.15 -0.38 3.10
C SER A 33 -1.97 0.97 3.81
N ALA A 34 -1.96 2.08 3.08
CA ALA A 34 -1.80 3.42 3.65
C ALA A 34 -2.94 3.79 4.62
N ARG A 35 -4.18 3.41 4.30
CA ARG A 35 -5.33 3.66 5.18
C ARG A 35 -5.29 2.83 6.46
N ILE A 36 -4.82 1.59 6.37
CA ILE A 36 -4.62 0.73 7.55
C ILE A 36 -3.47 1.27 8.39
N GLU A 37 -2.34 1.59 7.78
CA GLU A 37 -1.16 2.16 8.42
C GLU A 37 -1.47 3.50 9.12
N LYS A 38 -2.36 4.33 8.56
CA LYS A 38 -2.85 5.55 9.23
C LYS A 38 -3.64 5.26 10.51
N LYS A 39 -4.32 4.12 10.60
CA LYS A 39 -5.15 3.73 11.76
C LYS A 39 -4.39 2.85 12.76
N TYR A 40 -3.50 2.00 12.25
CA TYR A 40 -2.65 1.06 12.98
C TYR A 40 -1.21 1.33 12.54
N PRO A 41 -0.55 2.34 13.12
CA PRO A 41 0.81 2.70 12.78
C PRO A 41 1.76 1.54 13.03
N THR A 42 2.80 1.44 12.19
CA THR A 42 3.89 0.49 12.41
C THR A 42 4.80 1.01 13.51
N GLU A 43 5.04 0.17 14.51
CA GLU A 43 6.02 0.40 15.56
C GLU A 43 7.34 -0.22 15.13
N LYS A 44 8.44 0.49 15.38
CA LYS A 44 9.77 0.00 15.05
C LYS A 44 10.22 -0.98 16.13
N SER A 45 10.97 -1.99 15.72
CA SER A 45 11.66 -2.85 16.68
C SER A 45 12.64 -2.03 17.51
N GLU A 46 12.64 -2.24 18.82
CA GLU A 46 13.62 -1.68 19.74
C GLU A 46 14.69 -2.74 20.04
N SER A 47 15.94 -2.33 19.89
CA SER A 47 17.10 -3.18 20.17
C SER A 47 18.14 -2.40 20.94
N GLU A 48 18.77 -3.08 21.89
CA GLU A 48 19.86 -2.53 22.70
C GLU A 48 21.05 -3.49 22.59
N SER A 49 22.24 -2.94 22.32
CA SER A 49 23.48 -3.72 22.17
C SER A 49 23.37 -4.91 21.19
N GLY A 50 22.58 -4.77 20.11
CA GLY A 50 22.38 -5.80 19.10
C GLY A 50 21.38 -6.90 19.48
N VAL A 51 20.75 -6.81 20.67
CA VAL A 51 19.69 -7.72 21.10
C VAL A 51 18.35 -7.01 20.94
N CYS A 52 17.45 -7.62 20.15
CA CYS A 52 16.07 -7.18 20.00
C CYS A 52 15.27 -7.59 21.25
N TYR A 53 14.80 -6.63 22.02
CA TYR A 53 13.95 -6.88 23.19
C TYR A 53 12.48 -6.61 22.89
N ASP A 54 12.20 -5.73 21.93
CA ASP A 54 10.86 -5.51 21.40
C ASP A 54 10.88 -5.62 19.87
N PRO A 55 10.24 -6.62 19.26
CA PRO A 55 10.16 -6.76 17.81
C PRO A 55 9.33 -5.64 17.15
N GLY A 56 8.60 -4.83 17.92
CA GLY A 56 7.67 -3.84 17.42
C GLY A 56 6.38 -4.46 16.90
N TYR A 57 5.61 -3.68 16.15
CA TYR A 57 4.31 -4.09 15.63
C TYR A 57 4.14 -3.68 14.17
N HIS A 58 3.69 -4.62 13.35
CA HIS A 58 3.17 -4.31 12.03
C HIS A 58 1.81 -4.98 11.81
N TRP A 59 0.85 -4.24 11.25
CA TRP A 59 -0.49 -4.76 10.93
C TRP A 59 -0.53 -6.03 10.06
N ARG A 60 0.59 -6.41 9.44
CA ARG A 60 0.70 -7.61 8.60
C ARG A 60 0.82 -8.89 9.44
N GLU A 61 1.20 -8.76 10.70
CA GLU A 61 1.29 -9.87 11.65
C GLU A 61 -0.09 -10.23 12.20
N ASP A 62 -1.04 -9.28 12.15
CA ASP A 62 -2.43 -9.51 12.54
C ASP A 62 -3.28 -10.07 11.37
N GLN A 63 -3.69 -11.34 11.50
CA GLN A 63 -4.55 -12.04 10.53
C GLN A 63 -5.89 -11.34 10.27
N ARG A 64 -6.46 -10.67 11.26
CA ARG A 64 -7.71 -9.90 11.10
C ARG A 64 -7.46 -8.70 10.21
N LEU A 65 -6.36 -7.97 10.42
CA LEU A 65 -6.01 -6.81 9.61
C LEU A 65 -5.60 -7.19 8.18
N LEU A 66 -4.97 -8.35 7.97
CA LEU A 66 -4.74 -8.90 6.64
C LEU A 66 -6.05 -9.12 5.86
N LYS A 67 -7.08 -9.68 6.52
CA LYS A 67 -8.41 -9.87 5.91
C LYS A 67 -9.08 -8.53 5.59
N VAL A 68 -8.97 -7.55 6.49
CA VAL A 68 -9.46 -6.18 6.28
C VAL A 68 -8.76 -5.54 5.09
N HIS A 69 -7.42 -5.63 5.01
CA HIS A 69 -6.63 -5.14 3.88
C HIS A 69 -7.10 -5.75 2.56
N ALA A 70 -7.21 -7.08 2.50
CA ALA A 70 -7.64 -7.77 1.29
C ALA A 70 -9.06 -7.39 0.85
N ARG A 71 -9.97 -7.16 1.81
CA ARG A 71 -11.33 -6.68 1.52
C ARG A 71 -11.31 -5.23 1.05
N LEU A 72 -10.57 -4.35 1.72
CA LEU A 72 -10.49 -2.93 1.38
C LEU A 72 -9.90 -2.72 -0.01
N ALA A 73 -8.81 -3.42 -0.35
CA ALA A 73 -8.20 -3.36 -1.67
C ALA A 73 -9.20 -3.78 -2.77
N ARG A 74 -9.99 -4.84 -2.53
CA ARG A 74 -11.05 -5.27 -3.45
C ARG A 74 -12.14 -4.21 -3.62
N LEU A 75 -12.60 -3.59 -2.54
CA LEU A 75 -13.62 -2.54 -2.59
C LEU A 75 -13.12 -1.29 -3.32
N LEU A 76 -11.88 -0.86 -3.07
CA LEU A 76 -11.27 0.27 -3.76
C LEU A 76 -11.12 0.02 -5.26
N LEU A 77 -10.66 -1.19 -5.63
CA LEU A 77 -10.55 -1.58 -7.04
C LEU A 77 -11.93 -1.64 -7.71
N ALA A 78 -12.94 -2.17 -7.03
CA ALA A 78 -14.31 -2.21 -7.55
C ALA A 78 -14.91 -0.80 -7.72
N ALA A 79 -14.65 0.11 -6.77
CA ALA A 79 -15.07 1.50 -6.88
C ALA A 79 -14.41 2.20 -8.08
N LEU A 80 -13.09 2.04 -8.24
CA LEU A 80 -12.35 2.57 -9.37
C LEU A 80 -12.91 2.09 -10.72
N ARG A 81 -13.29 0.81 -10.81
CA ARG A 81 -13.87 0.22 -12.03
C ARG A 81 -15.28 0.70 -12.34
N ARG A 82 -16.03 1.19 -11.33
CA ARG A 82 -17.37 1.76 -11.54
C ARG A 82 -17.31 3.24 -11.94
N SER A 83 -16.23 3.92 -11.58
CA SER A 83 -16.00 5.33 -11.92
C SER A 83 -15.28 5.54 -13.25
N ALA A 84 -14.81 4.46 -13.88
CA ALA A 84 -14.17 4.46 -15.19
C ALA A 84 -15.23 4.16 -16.26
#